data_AF-A0A9W8Z4U7-F1
#
_entry.id   AF-A0A9W8Z4U7-F1
#
_cell.length_a   1.000
_cell.length_b   1.000
_cell.length_c   1.000
_cell.angle_alpha   90.00
_cell.angle_beta   90.00
_cell.angle_gamma   90.00
#
_symmetry.space_group_name_H-M   'P 1'
#
loop_
_entity.id
_entity.type
_entity.pdbx_description
1 polymer ?
#
loop_
_entity_poly.entity_id
_entity_poly.type
_entity_poly.pdbx_seq_one_letter_code
_entity_poly.pdbx_strand_id
1 'polypeptide(L)'
;MKELQLMHQWSTVTYMHSGPRNMEVFRDWVVNKSLEYSASQAVESGEAYEHVTAALYYQNQSIAELNRNQSIVHVTQETCEPVVLVTALNAVCTLLASMVPVTSGEQLESLPEVMLRTRRYMLGLNEVVEHCRSWAEDSELARIFMSPTVQKLEDGGLMTADIVQALCDKVLAGMDLNDTATLLFRSILEKLEKAYVDNNGRSVFSWLVMIEAEFFQSVDQGELAAMVILACWGALTFALEEVWWTRYAGRRIVEDLSSRLDECDTSWNEVLRWCYEEVGIVNRV
;
A
#
# COMPACT_ATOMS: atom_id res chain seq x y z
N MET A 1 -6.79 9.06 -27.96
CA MET A 1 -5.58 9.78 -27.54
C MET A 1 -5.24 9.54 -26.06
N LYS A 2 -6.22 9.22 -25.21
CA LYS A 2 -6.09 9.08 -23.75
C LYS A 2 -5.12 8.02 -23.26
N GLU A 3 -5.03 6.85 -23.91
CA GLU A 3 -3.98 5.87 -23.61
C GLU A 3 -2.59 6.42 -23.91
N LEU A 4 -2.43 7.14 -25.03
CA LEU A 4 -1.18 7.84 -25.33
C LEU A 4 -0.93 8.96 -24.34
N GLN A 5 -1.94 9.61 -23.77
CA GLN A 5 -1.78 10.57 -22.67
C GLN A 5 -1.44 9.88 -21.35
N LEU A 6 -2.01 8.72 -21.02
CA LEU A 6 -1.72 7.96 -19.80
C LEU A 6 -0.34 7.29 -19.89
N MET A 7 0.03 6.74 -21.04
CA MET A 7 1.40 6.30 -21.35
C MET A 7 2.36 7.47 -21.36
N HIS A 8 2.02 8.62 -21.96
CA HIS A 8 2.87 9.80 -21.94
C HIS A 8 3.07 10.27 -20.50
N GLN A 9 1.97 10.50 -19.75
CA GLN A 9 2.01 10.86 -18.33
C GLN A 9 2.82 9.83 -17.54
N TRP A 10 2.66 8.53 -17.79
CA TRP A 10 3.46 7.49 -17.14
C TRP A 10 4.95 7.62 -17.47
N SER A 11 5.30 7.73 -18.75
CA SER A 11 6.68 7.79 -19.28
C SER A 11 7.34 9.17 -19.25
N THR A 12 6.62 10.23 -18.83
CA THR A 12 7.15 11.60 -18.68
C THR A 12 6.94 12.22 -17.30
N VAL A 13 6.01 11.70 -16.48
CA VAL A 13 5.67 12.25 -15.15
C VAL A 13 5.59 11.17 -14.07
N THR A 14 4.72 10.16 -14.18
CA THR A 14 4.44 9.22 -13.08
C THR A 14 5.67 8.41 -12.68
N TYR A 15 6.45 7.90 -13.63
CA TYR A 15 7.67 7.14 -13.34
C TYR A 15 8.72 7.95 -12.55
N MET A 16 8.74 9.28 -12.70
CA MET A 16 9.68 10.14 -11.96
C MET A 16 9.38 10.15 -10.46
N HIS A 17 8.14 9.84 -10.08
CA HIS A 17 7.67 9.73 -8.70
C HIS A 17 7.85 8.31 -8.12
N SER A 18 8.43 7.37 -8.89
CA SER A 18 8.96 6.08 -8.39
C SER A 18 10.40 6.19 -7.86
N GLY A 19 10.94 7.41 -7.79
CA GLY A 19 12.24 7.75 -7.20
C GLY A 19 13.47 7.31 -8.00
N PRO A 20 14.62 7.99 -7.84
CA PRO A 20 15.81 7.83 -8.70
C PRO A 20 16.38 6.41 -8.75
N ARG A 21 16.07 5.53 -7.78
CA ARG A 21 16.51 4.12 -7.80
C ARG A 21 15.64 3.22 -8.69
N ASN A 22 14.34 3.45 -8.73
CA ASN A 22 13.41 2.63 -9.53
C ASN A 22 13.00 3.33 -10.83
N MET A 23 13.31 4.63 -10.97
CA MET A 23 12.98 5.49 -12.11
C MET A 23 13.32 4.84 -13.46
N GLU A 24 14.52 4.29 -13.64
CA GLU A 24 14.91 3.63 -14.89
C GLU A 24 14.08 2.36 -15.16
N VAL A 25 13.79 1.57 -14.12
CA VAL A 25 13.01 0.34 -14.23
C VAL A 25 11.54 0.65 -14.58
N PHE A 26 10.93 1.65 -13.92
CA PHE A 26 9.55 2.08 -14.22
C PHE A 26 9.42 2.86 -15.54
N ARG A 27 10.48 3.56 -15.99
CA ARG A 27 10.51 4.29 -17.29
C ARG A 27 10.66 3.34 -18.47
N ASP A 28 11.67 2.49 -18.42
CA ASP A 28 12.13 1.75 -19.60
C ASP A 28 11.62 0.31 -19.55
N TRP A 29 11.89 -0.40 -18.45
CA TRP A 29 11.60 -1.84 -18.38
C TRP A 29 10.10 -2.14 -18.25
N VAL A 30 9.39 -1.49 -17.32
CA VAL A 30 7.94 -1.67 -17.14
C VAL A 30 7.16 -1.24 -18.39
N VAL A 31 7.57 -0.15 -19.05
CA VAL A 31 6.91 0.33 -20.28
C VAL A 31 7.17 -0.63 -21.45
N ASN A 32 8.42 -1.05 -21.66
CA ASN A 32 8.74 -2.03 -22.71
C ASN A 32 8.01 -3.36 -22.48
N LYS A 33 7.98 -3.87 -21.24
CA LYS A 33 7.18 -5.05 -20.89
C LYS A 33 5.68 -4.83 -21.10
N SER A 34 5.12 -3.65 -20.81
CA SER A 34 3.71 -3.37 -21.11
C SER A 34 3.41 -3.39 -22.61
N LEU A 35 4.35 -2.91 -23.44
CA LEU A 35 4.24 -2.85 -24.91
C LEU A 35 4.41 -4.22 -25.59
N GLU A 36 5.17 -5.14 -24.99
CA GLU A 36 5.22 -6.54 -25.44
C GLU A 36 3.86 -7.25 -25.33
N TYR A 37 2.98 -6.80 -24.42
CA TYR A 37 1.70 -7.47 -24.12
C TYR A 37 0.43 -6.63 -24.41
N SER A 38 0.54 -5.35 -24.80
CA SER A 38 -0.62 -4.45 -24.96
C SER A 38 -0.63 -3.70 -26.29
N ALA A 39 -1.67 -3.89 -27.09
CA ALA A 39 -1.91 -3.15 -28.33
C ALA A 39 -3.37 -2.70 -28.47
N SER A 40 -3.59 -1.41 -28.77
CA SER A 40 -4.88 -0.73 -29.12
C SER A 40 -5.89 -0.53 -27.95
N GLN A 41 -6.77 0.49 -27.87
CA GLN A 41 -6.95 1.75 -28.64
C GLN A 41 -7.96 2.75 -27.97
N ALA A 42 -7.55 4.02 -27.81
CA ALA A 42 -8.29 5.28 -28.09
C ALA A 42 -9.50 5.80 -27.22
N VAL A 43 -9.41 7.08 -26.76
CA VAL A 43 -10.46 8.18 -26.82
C VAL A 43 -11.53 8.25 -25.69
N GLU A 44 -11.84 9.38 -24.99
CA GLU A 44 -11.16 10.69 -24.73
C GLU A 44 -11.56 11.33 -23.35
N SER A 45 -11.74 12.67 -23.18
CA SER A 45 -11.45 13.44 -21.92
C SER A 45 -12.56 14.19 -21.13
N GLY A 46 -12.42 14.18 -19.80
CA GLY A 46 -13.19 14.88 -18.76
C GLY A 46 -12.53 14.65 -17.38
N GLU A 47 -11.57 15.50 -17.05
CA GLU A 47 -10.26 15.05 -16.52
C GLU A 47 -10.30 14.09 -15.30
N ALA A 48 -10.58 14.54 -14.07
CA ALA A 48 -10.39 13.69 -12.88
C ALA A 48 -11.31 12.45 -12.83
N TYR A 49 -12.63 12.65 -12.98
CA TYR A 49 -13.64 11.57 -12.97
C TYR A 49 -13.32 10.50 -14.02
N GLU A 50 -12.99 10.92 -15.23
CA GLU A 50 -12.72 9.97 -16.29
C GLU A 50 -11.30 9.40 -16.26
N HIS A 51 -10.34 10.01 -15.56
CA HIS A 51 -9.06 9.35 -15.27
C HIS A 51 -9.27 8.20 -14.28
N VAL A 52 -10.08 8.39 -13.23
CA VAL A 52 -10.46 7.31 -12.30
C VAL A 52 -11.27 6.23 -13.03
N THR A 53 -12.25 6.62 -13.85
CA THR A 53 -13.07 5.67 -14.64
C THR A 53 -12.23 4.90 -15.65
N ALA A 54 -11.26 5.54 -16.32
CA ALA A 54 -10.34 4.86 -17.22
C ALA A 54 -9.39 3.92 -16.46
N ALA A 55 -8.84 4.34 -15.32
CA ALA A 55 -7.99 3.49 -14.48
C ALA A 55 -8.73 2.23 -14.00
N LEU A 56 -9.97 2.39 -13.51
CA LEU A 56 -10.86 1.28 -13.15
C LEU A 56 -11.20 0.39 -14.34
N TYR A 57 -11.42 0.96 -15.53
CA TYR A 57 -11.66 0.19 -16.75
C TYR A 57 -10.46 -0.70 -17.11
N TYR A 58 -9.26 -0.13 -17.20
CA TYR A 58 -8.05 -0.89 -17.53
C TYR A 58 -7.65 -1.88 -16.44
N GLN A 59 -7.87 -1.56 -15.16
CA GLN A 59 -7.68 -2.50 -14.05
C GLN A 59 -8.64 -3.70 -14.15
N ASN A 60 -9.93 -3.45 -14.37
CA ASN A 60 -10.91 -4.52 -14.53
C ASN A 60 -10.64 -5.36 -15.79
N GLN A 61 -10.19 -4.73 -16.88
CA GLN A 61 -9.75 -5.43 -18.09
C GLN A 61 -8.52 -6.30 -17.82
N SER A 62 -7.51 -5.78 -17.13
CA SER A 62 -6.32 -6.54 -16.71
C SER A 62 -6.67 -7.78 -15.89
N ILE A 63 -7.55 -7.62 -14.89
CA ILE A 63 -8.06 -8.73 -14.07
C ILE A 63 -8.88 -9.72 -14.91
N ALA A 64 -9.70 -9.24 -15.85
CA ALA A 64 -10.48 -10.10 -16.73
C ALA A 64 -9.60 -10.91 -17.69
N GLU A 65 -8.51 -10.35 -18.22
CA GLU A 65 -7.56 -11.08 -19.07
C GLU A 65 -6.70 -12.07 -18.27
N LEU A 66 -6.26 -11.72 -17.05
CA LEU A 66 -5.65 -12.68 -16.11
C LEU A 66 -6.59 -13.86 -15.85
N ASN A 67 -7.88 -13.58 -15.57
CA ASN A 67 -8.87 -14.61 -15.25
C ASN A 67 -9.28 -15.45 -16.46
N ARG A 68 -9.43 -14.86 -17.65
CA ARG A 68 -9.71 -15.60 -18.90
C ARG A 68 -8.63 -16.62 -19.24
N ASN A 69 -7.37 -16.25 -18.97
CA ASN A 69 -6.21 -17.08 -19.28
C ASN A 69 -5.83 -18.04 -18.12
N GLN A 70 -6.67 -18.25 -17.10
CA GLN A 70 -6.41 -19.17 -15.98
C GLN A 70 -6.18 -20.64 -16.38
N SER A 71 -6.52 -21.04 -17.61
CA SER A 71 -6.19 -22.36 -18.17
C SER A 71 -4.87 -22.42 -18.94
N ILE A 72 -4.16 -21.29 -19.11
CA ILE A 72 -2.91 -21.19 -19.91
C ILE A 72 -1.79 -20.43 -19.18
N VAL A 73 -2.09 -19.49 -18.26
CA VAL A 73 -1.08 -18.93 -17.34
C VAL A 73 -0.81 -19.92 -16.21
N HIS A 74 -0.24 -21.06 -16.59
CA HIS A 74 0.79 -21.64 -15.74
C HIS A 74 1.85 -20.55 -15.54
N VAL A 75 2.17 -20.26 -14.29
CA VAL A 75 3.25 -19.33 -13.97
C VAL A 75 4.55 -20.02 -14.38
N THR A 76 5.13 -19.57 -15.48
CA THR A 76 6.40 -20.08 -16.03
C THR A 76 7.49 -19.04 -15.82
N GLN A 77 8.73 -19.43 -16.09
CA GLN A 77 9.88 -18.52 -16.06
C GLN A 77 9.69 -17.28 -16.96
N GLU A 78 8.97 -17.41 -18.08
CA GLU A 78 8.73 -16.30 -19.01
C GLU A 78 7.54 -15.42 -18.60
N THR A 79 6.51 -16.00 -17.95
CA THR A 79 5.29 -15.26 -17.57
C THR A 79 5.33 -14.71 -16.16
N CYS A 80 6.25 -15.16 -15.30
CA CYS A 80 6.22 -14.75 -13.90
C CYS A 80 6.44 -13.24 -13.70
N GLU A 81 7.46 -12.65 -14.32
CA GLU A 81 7.75 -11.23 -14.13
C GLU A 81 6.55 -10.30 -14.42
N PRO A 82 5.88 -10.40 -15.60
CA PRO A 82 4.71 -9.56 -15.87
C PRO A 82 3.51 -9.91 -14.96
N VAL A 83 3.31 -11.18 -14.57
CA VAL A 83 2.21 -11.55 -13.64
C VAL A 83 2.43 -10.93 -12.26
N VAL A 84 3.66 -10.97 -11.73
CA VAL A 84 4.02 -10.33 -10.45
C VAL A 84 3.83 -8.81 -10.52
N LEU A 85 4.32 -8.16 -11.58
CA LEU A 85 4.13 -6.70 -11.78
C LEU A 85 2.67 -6.31 -11.84
N VAL A 86 1.88 -6.96 -12.70
CA VAL A 86 0.48 -6.63 -12.91
C VAL A 86 -0.33 -6.89 -11.63
N THR A 87 0.00 -7.95 -10.87
CA THR A 87 -0.65 -8.23 -9.59
C THR A 87 -0.31 -7.16 -8.54
N ALA A 88 0.95 -6.74 -8.44
CA ALA A 88 1.38 -5.66 -7.52
C ALA A 88 0.76 -4.31 -7.88
N LEU A 89 0.73 -3.94 -9.17
CA LEU A 89 0.09 -2.72 -9.66
C LEU A 89 -1.42 -2.75 -9.43
N ASN A 90 -2.09 -3.89 -9.68
CA ASN A 90 -3.51 -4.04 -9.40
C ASN A 90 -3.82 -3.92 -7.90
N ALA A 91 -2.97 -4.44 -7.01
CA ALA A 91 -3.13 -4.26 -5.56
C ALA A 91 -3.10 -2.77 -5.16
N VAL A 92 -2.11 -2.01 -5.66
CA VAL A 92 -1.98 -0.56 -5.44
C VAL A 92 -3.15 0.22 -6.04
N CYS A 93 -3.52 -0.07 -7.28
CA CYS A 93 -4.65 0.60 -7.94
C CYS A 93 -5.98 0.32 -7.22
N THR A 94 -6.19 -0.89 -6.70
CA THR A 94 -7.38 -1.22 -5.90
C THR A 94 -7.43 -0.44 -4.57
N LEU A 95 -6.30 -0.36 -3.86
CA LEU A 95 -6.18 0.41 -2.62
C LEU A 95 -6.54 1.88 -2.87
N LEU A 96 -5.94 2.49 -3.90
CA LEU A 96 -6.17 3.88 -4.25
C LEU A 96 -7.59 4.16 -4.76
N ALA A 97 -8.13 3.30 -5.63
CA ALA A 97 -9.47 3.50 -6.19
C ALA A 97 -10.55 3.47 -5.11
N SER A 98 -10.38 2.65 -4.06
CA SER A 98 -11.30 2.61 -2.92
C SER A 98 -11.14 3.80 -1.96
N MET A 99 -10.09 4.61 -2.14
CA MET A 99 -9.75 5.78 -1.32
C MET A 99 -10.06 7.13 -2.00
N VAL A 100 -10.29 7.13 -3.31
CA VAL A 100 -10.61 8.33 -4.12
C VAL A 100 -12.12 8.41 -4.34
N PRO A 101 -12.82 9.47 -3.88
CA PRO A 101 -14.24 9.62 -4.15
C PRO A 101 -14.43 9.92 -5.64
N VAL A 102 -15.21 9.10 -6.32
CA VAL A 102 -15.45 9.22 -7.77
C VAL A 102 -16.42 10.37 -8.04
N THR A 103 -17.42 10.58 -7.17
CA THR A 103 -18.38 11.69 -7.27
C THR A 103 -18.52 12.50 -5.97
N SER A 104 -18.90 13.79 -6.11
CA SER A 104 -19.12 14.67 -4.97
C SER A 104 -20.32 14.20 -4.13
N GLY A 105 -20.06 13.75 -2.90
CA GLY A 105 -21.07 13.19 -2.00
C GLY A 105 -21.16 11.66 -2.03
N GLU A 106 -20.28 10.97 -2.76
CA GLU A 106 -20.11 9.53 -2.64
C GLU A 106 -19.57 9.15 -1.27
N GLN A 107 -20.25 8.22 -0.59
CA GLN A 107 -19.73 7.62 0.63
C GLN A 107 -18.65 6.61 0.24
N LEU A 108 -17.41 6.88 0.65
CA LEU A 108 -16.30 5.96 0.44
C LEU A 108 -16.54 4.64 1.17
N GLU A 109 -15.95 3.58 0.62
CA GLU A 109 -15.98 2.24 1.20
C GLU A 109 -15.30 2.24 2.58
N SER A 110 -15.75 1.35 3.47
CA SER A 110 -15.18 1.27 4.82
C SER A 110 -13.71 0.89 4.76
N LEU A 111 -12.85 1.62 5.47
CA LEU A 111 -11.42 1.33 5.52
C LEU A 111 -11.09 -0.14 5.87
N PRO A 112 -11.80 -0.83 6.80
CA PRO A 112 -11.63 -2.27 7.02
C PRO A 112 -11.82 -3.14 5.76
N GLU A 113 -12.86 -2.89 4.96
CA GLU A 113 -13.12 -3.64 3.72
C GLU A 113 -12.03 -3.39 2.66
N VAL A 114 -11.59 -2.14 2.52
CA VAL A 114 -10.48 -1.75 1.63
C VAL A 114 -9.18 -2.45 2.00
N MET A 115 -8.84 -2.46 3.29
CA MET A 115 -7.64 -3.11 3.81
C MET A 115 -7.72 -4.64 3.70
N LEU A 116 -8.88 -5.24 3.96
CA LEU A 116 -9.13 -6.68 3.73
C LEU A 116 -8.98 -7.07 2.25
N ARG A 117 -9.46 -6.25 1.32
CA ARG A 117 -9.28 -6.48 -0.11
C ARG A 117 -7.80 -6.40 -0.51
N THR A 118 -7.11 -5.35 -0.06
CA THR A 118 -5.67 -5.16 -0.30
C THR A 118 -4.86 -6.34 0.25
N ARG A 119 -5.17 -6.81 1.46
CA ARG A 119 -4.55 -8.02 2.05
C ARG A 119 -4.71 -9.27 1.18
N ARG A 120 -5.88 -9.50 0.58
CA ARG A 120 -6.11 -10.66 -0.32
C ARG A 120 -5.23 -10.58 -1.57
N TYR A 121 -5.08 -9.41 -2.18
CA TYR A 121 -4.16 -9.20 -3.30
C TYR A 121 -2.70 -9.44 -2.88
N MET A 122 -2.28 -8.94 -1.72
CA MET A 122 -0.92 -9.14 -1.22
C MET A 122 -0.60 -10.60 -0.86
N LEU A 123 -1.58 -11.36 -0.36
CA LEU A 123 -1.44 -12.81 -0.15
C LEU A 123 -1.23 -13.56 -1.47
N GLY A 124 -2.08 -13.29 -2.48
CA GLY A 124 -1.92 -13.89 -3.81
C GLY A 124 -0.60 -13.50 -4.48
N LEU A 125 -0.17 -12.24 -4.34
CA LEU A 125 1.15 -11.81 -4.81
C LEU A 125 2.28 -12.57 -4.11
N ASN A 126 2.19 -12.77 -2.79
CA ASN A 126 3.18 -13.52 -2.03
C ASN A 126 3.26 -14.99 -2.50
N GLU A 127 2.13 -15.65 -2.72
CA GLU A 127 2.09 -17.02 -3.27
C GLU A 127 2.76 -17.12 -4.65
N VAL A 128 2.51 -16.15 -5.55
CA VAL A 128 3.16 -16.11 -6.88
C VAL A 128 4.66 -15.85 -6.76
N VAL A 129 5.09 -14.90 -5.91
CA VAL A 129 6.51 -14.58 -5.70
C VAL A 129 7.26 -15.77 -5.10
N GLU A 130 6.70 -16.48 -4.14
CA GLU A 130 7.30 -17.72 -3.60
C GLU A 130 7.40 -18.82 -4.66
N HIS A 131 6.38 -18.99 -5.50
CA HIS A 131 6.40 -19.96 -6.59
C HIS A 131 7.51 -19.67 -7.62
N CYS A 132 7.81 -18.39 -7.86
CA CYS A 132 8.82 -17.94 -8.81
C CYS A 132 10.17 -17.59 -8.21
N ARG A 133 10.39 -17.79 -6.90
CA ARG A 133 11.54 -17.24 -6.17
C ARG A 133 12.88 -17.42 -6.89
N SER A 134 13.15 -18.64 -7.37
CA SER A 134 14.37 -19.01 -8.11
C SER A 134 14.52 -18.37 -9.50
N TRP A 135 13.45 -17.82 -10.08
CA TRP A 135 13.50 -17.02 -11.30
C TRP A 135 13.57 -15.53 -11.00
N ALA A 136 12.89 -15.06 -9.94
CA ALA A 136 12.84 -13.65 -9.56
C ALA A 136 14.15 -13.14 -8.96
N GLU A 137 14.93 -13.99 -8.29
CA GLU A 137 16.23 -13.64 -7.69
C GLU A 137 17.29 -13.23 -8.73
N ASP A 138 17.24 -13.81 -9.94
CA ASP A 138 18.18 -13.53 -11.06
C ASP A 138 17.66 -12.47 -12.05
N SER A 139 16.53 -11.80 -11.78
CA SER A 139 15.81 -10.97 -12.75
C SER A 139 15.75 -9.47 -12.41
N GLU A 140 15.28 -8.63 -13.34
CA GLU A 140 15.14 -7.18 -13.07
C GLU A 140 14.09 -6.90 -11.97
N LEU A 141 13.18 -7.84 -11.69
CA LEU A 141 12.32 -7.78 -10.51
C LEU A 141 13.09 -7.75 -9.18
N ALA A 142 14.25 -8.41 -9.10
CA ALA A 142 15.10 -8.30 -7.91
C ALA A 142 15.47 -6.84 -7.62
N ARG A 143 15.62 -5.99 -8.65
CA ARG A 143 15.89 -4.55 -8.47
C ARG A 143 14.66 -3.77 -7.99
N ILE A 144 13.44 -4.25 -8.20
CA ILE A 144 12.22 -3.62 -7.65
C ILE A 144 11.96 -4.09 -6.22
N PHE A 145 12.04 -5.39 -5.96
CA PHE A 145 11.69 -5.98 -4.67
C PHE A 145 12.83 -5.99 -3.64
N MET A 146 14.10 -6.02 -4.09
CA MET A 146 15.26 -6.10 -3.19
C MET A 146 16.03 -4.78 -3.06
N SER A 147 15.88 -3.82 -3.97
CA SER A 147 16.52 -2.49 -3.85
C SER A 147 16.03 -1.75 -2.59
N PRO A 148 16.89 -1.01 -1.87
CA PRO A 148 16.46 -0.26 -0.70
C PRO A 148 15.68 0.99 -1.12
N THR A 149 14.36 0.94 -1.01
CA THR A 149 13.52 2.12 -0.71
C THR A 149 13.87 2.60 0.70
N VAL A 150 13.99 3.91 0.87
CA VAL A 150 14.35 4.55 2.14
C VAL A 150 13.09 5.19 2.75
N GLN A 151 12.95 5.15 4.06
CA GLN A 151 11.91 5.90 4.77
C GLN A 151 12.52 7.14 5.42
N LYS A 152 11.82 8.27 5.32
CA LYS A 152 12.22 9.55 5.92
C LYS A 152 11.09 10.14 6.74
N LEU A 153 11.46 10.67 7.89
CA LEU A 153 10.65 11.56 8.73
C LEU A 153 10.50 12.94 8.08
N GLU A 154 9.48 13.71 8.45
CA GLU A 154 9.33 15.10 8.00
C GLU A 154 10.52 16.01 8.33
N ASP A 155 11.29 15.72 9.41
CA ASP A 155 12.48 16.49 9.80
C ASP A 155 13.73 16.20 8.93
N GLY A 156 13.62 15.27 7.98
CA GLY A 156 14.71 14.80 7.11
C GLY A 156 15.57 13.69 7.73
N GLY A 157 15.25 13.23 8.94
CA GLY A 157 15.79 12.03 9.55
C GLY A 157 15.36 10.76 8.83
N LEU A 158 16.09 9.67 9.04
CA LEU A 158 15.70 8.35 8.54
C LEU A 158 14.80 7.65 9.56
N MET A 159 13.73 7.01 9.08
CA MET A 159 12.98 6.08 9.92
C MET A 159 13.88 4.86 10.21
N THR A 160 14.03 4.47 11.47
CA THR A 160 14.88 3.35 11.90
C THR A 160 14.06 2.28 12.59
N ALA A 161 14.62 1.07 12.72
CA ALA A 161 14.00 0.00 13.48
C ALA A 161 13.71 0.43 14.93
N ASP A 162 14.66 1.13 15.55
CA ASP A 162 14.54 1.66 16.92
C ASP A 162 13.34 2.62 17.08
N ILE A 163 13.03 3.43 16.07
CA ILE A 163 11.87 4.35 16.08
C ILE A 163 10.56 3.55 15.98
N VAL A 164 10.50 2.54 15.10
CA VAL A 164 9.32 1.68 14.96
C VAL A 164 9.09 0.83 16.22
N GLN A 165 10.16 0.32 16.82
CA GLN A 165 10.09 -0.40 18.10
C GLN A 165 9.58 0.53 19.22
N ALA A 166 10.14 1.74 19.36
CA ALA A 166 9.69 2.71 20.35
C ALA A 166 8.23 3.15 20.13
N LEU A 167 7.75 3.19 18.88
CA LEU A 167 6.34 3.43 18.55
C LEU A 167 5.46 2.25 19.02
N CYS A 168 5.84 1.01 18.70
CA CYS A 168 5.16 -0.20 19.17
C CYS A 168 5.08 -0.28 20.70
N ASP A 169 6.18 0.04 21.39
CA ASP A 169 6.24 0.07 22.86
C ASP A 169 5.30 1.12 23.47
N LYS A 170 5.21 2.32 22.87
CA LYS A 170 4.23 3.35 23.29
C LYS A 170 2.78 2.90 23.08
N VAL A 171 2.50 2.21 21.98
CA VAL A 171 1.16 1.65 21.73
C VAL A 171 0.84 0.56 22.76
N LEU A 172 1.77 -0.34 23.06
CA LEU A 172 1.60 -1.36 24.10
C LEU A 172 1.43 -0.78 25.50
N ALA A 173 2.15 0.30 25.84
CA ALA A 173 2.08 0.96 27.14
C ALA A 173 0.70 1.60 27.42
N GLY A 174 -0.08 1.90 26.37
CA GLY A 174 -1.44 2.42 26.49
C GLY A 174 -2.53 1.35 26.68
N MET A 175 -2.22 0.06 26.54
CA MET A 175 -3.18 -1.05 26.66
C MET A 175 -3.30 -1.56 28.10
N ASP A 176 -4.46 -2.13 28.47
CA ASP A 176 -4.55 -2.94 29.69
C ASP A 176 -3.90 -4.31 29.46
N LEU A 177 -2.79 -4.56 30.14
CA LEU A 177 -2.04 -5.83 30.07
C LEU A 177 -2.83 -7.04 30.61
N ASN A 178 -3.95 -6.83 31.31
CA ASN A 178 -4.83 -7.88 31.80
C ASN A 178 -5.92 -8.28 30.80
N ASP A 179 -6.13 -7.49 29.74
CA ASP A 179 -7.07 -7.83 28.68
C ASP A 179 -6.50 -8.94 27.78
N THR A 180 -7.36 -9.90 27.44
CA THR A 180 -7.01 -10.98 26.51
C THR A 180 -6.81 -10.45 25.08
N ALA A 181 -7.48 -9.36 24.70
CA ALA A 181 -7.27 -8.71 23.40
C ALA A 181 -5.84 -8.13 23.25
N THR A 182 -5.21 -7.71 24.35
CA THR A 182 -3.83 -7.19 24.35
C THR A 182 -2.81 -8.23 23.86
N LEU A 183 -3.07 -9.53 24.00
CA LEU A 183 -2.21 -10.57 23.41
C LEU A 183 -2.27 -10.60 21.88
N LEU A 184 -3.47 -10.37 21.30
CA LEU A 184 -3.66 -10.27 19.85
C LEU A 184 -2.95 -9.02 19.32
N PHE A 185 -3.19 -7.85 19.93
CA PHE A 185 -2.59 -6.60 19.49
C PHE A 185 -1.06 -6.57 19.65
N ARG A 186 -0.51 -7.24 20.68
CA ARG A 186 0.93 -7.46 20.82
C ARG A 186 1.52 -8.24 19.65
N SER A 187 0.94 -9.40 19.31
CA SER A 187 1.36 -10.20 18.15
C SER A 187 1.33 -9.38 16.84
N ILE A 188 0.33 -8.52 16.69
CA ILE A 188 0.17 -7.64 15.51
C ILE A 188 1.24 -6.54 15.44
N LEU A 189 1.65 -5.98 16.59
CA LEU A 189 2.75 -5.01 16.69
C LEU A 189 4.13 -5.65 16.51
N GLU A 190 4.36 -6.84 17.08
CA GLU A 190 5.57 -7.64 16.84
C GLU A 190 5.73 -7.96 15.34
N LYS A 191 4.61 -8.27 14.66
CA LYS A 191 4.58 -8.43 13.19
C LYS A 191 4.84 -7.12 12.44
N LEU A 192 4.47 -5.95 12.98
CA LEU A 192 4.73 -4.64 12.37
C LEU A 192 6.23 -4.30 12.42
N GLU A 193 6.83 -4.46 13.59
CA GLU A 193 8.28 -4.31 13.79
C GLU A 193 9.04 -5.31 12.91
N LYS A 194 8.64 -6.59 12.91
CA LYS A 194 9.25 -7.62 12.05
C LYS A 194 9.12 -7.29 10.56
N ALA A 195 7.94 -6.89 10.10
CA ALA A 195 7.71 -6.49 8.72
C ALA A 195 8.65 -5.33 8.34
N TYR A 196 8.81 -4.34 9.23
CA TYR A 196 9.73 -3.23 9.03
C TYR A 196 11.20 -3.68 8.95
N VAL A 197 11.66 -4.49 9.92
CA VAL A 197 13.05 -4.96 10.03
C VAL A 197 13.43 -5.89 8.87
N ASP A 198 12.64 -6.92 8.58
CA ASP A 198 12.90 -7.85 7.48
C ASP A 198 12.96 -7.12 6.12
N ASN A 199 12.14 -6.07 5.97
CA ASN A 199 12.13 -5.25 4.78
C ASN A 199 13.11 -4.06 4.86
N ASN A 200 13.83 -3.80 5.96
CA ASN A 200 14.63 -2.58 6.12
C ASN A 200 13.84 -1.31 5.70
N GLY A 201 12.57 -1.20 6.12
CA GLY A 201 11.65 -0.14 5.72
C GLY A 201 11.15 -0.18 4.26
N ARG A 202 11.58 -1.13 3.41
CA ARG A 202 11.26 -1.19 1.96
C ARG A 202 9.79 -1.40 1.63
N SER A 203 9.02 -2.06 2.50
CA SER A 203 7.63 -2.45 2.23
C SER A 203 6.81 -2.48 3.51
N VAL A 204 5.68 -1.77 3.48
CA VAL A 204 4.64 -1.80 4.52
C VAL A 204 3.59 -2.90 4.27
N PHE A 205 3.50 -3.42 3.05
CA PHE A 205 2.52 -4.44 2.68
C PHE A 205 2.85 -5.84 3.21
N SER A 206 4.11 -6.12 3.54
CA SER A 206 4.52 -7.39 4.18
C SER A 206 3.79 -7.61 5.51
N TRP A 207 3.51 -6.53 6.26
CA TRP A 207 2.70 -6.59 7.48
C TRP A 207 1.28 -7.13 7.21
N LEU A 208 0.62 -6.68 6.14
CA LEU A 208 -0.73 -7.15 5.77
C LEU A 208 -0.77 -8.66 5.49
N VAL A 209 0.32 -9.22 4.96
CA VAL A 209 0.49 -10.66 4.73
C VAL A 209 0.68 -11.42 6.05
N MET A 210 1.40 -10.84 7.02
CA MET A 210 1.70 -11.47 8.31
C MET A 210 0.52 -11.49 9.30
N ILE A 211 -0.35 -10.48 9.28
CA ILE A 211 -1.46 -10.35 10.25
C ILE A 211 -2.70 -11.16 9.88
N GLU A 212 -3.46 -11.50 10.90
CA GLU A 212 -4.79 -12.11 10.86
C GLU A 212 -5.83 -11.16 10.23
N ALA A 213 -6.86 -11.71 9.57
CA ALA A 213 -7.91 -10.88 8.95
C ALA A 213 -8.86 -10.28 9.99
N GLU A 214 -8.96 -10.96 11.13
CA GLU A 214 -9.73 -10.64 12.33
C GLU A 214 -9.36 -9.27 12.91
N PHE A 215 -8.10 -8.81 12.73
CA PHE A 215 -7.68 -7.46 13.11
C PHE A 215 -8.58 -6.37 12.51
N PHE A 216 -8.95 -6.50 11.24
CA PHE A 216 -9.81 -5.52 10.57
C PHE A 216 -11.25 -5.54 11.08
N GLN A 217 -11.70 -6.66 11.66
CA GLN A 217 -12.99 -6.72 12.36
C GLN A 217 -12.95 -5.89 13.64
N SER A 218 -11.83 -5.90 14.37
CA SER A 218 -11.62 -5.01 15.53
C SER A 218 -11.60 -3.53 15.14
N VAL A 219 -10.98 -3.18 13.99
CA VAL A 219 -11.01 -1.80 13.45
C VAL A 219 -12.43 -1.37 13.08
N ASP A 220 -13.21 -2.26 12.46
CA ASP A 220 -14.62 -2.02 12.11
C ASP A 220 -15.46 -1.77 13.37
N GLN A 221 -15.36 -2.69 14.35
CA GLN A 221 -16.02 -2.62 15.66
C GLN A 221 -15.62 -1.38 16.48
N GLY A 222 -14.51 -0.71 16.14
CA GLY A 222 -14.06 0.52 16.80
C GLY A 222 -13.17 0.29 18.01
N GLU A 223 -12.50 -0.86 18.08
CA GLU A 223 -11.48 -1.13 19.10
C GLU A 223 -10.34 -0.10 18.97
N LEU A 224 -10.21 0.77 19.97
CA LEU A 224 -9.28 1.91 19.93
C LEU A 224 -7.84 1.47 19.65
N ALA A 225 -7.38 0.41 20.31
CA ALA A 225 -6.07 -0.18 20.08
C ALA A 225 -5.87 -0.62 18.62
N ALA A 226 -6.89 -1.20 17.97
CA ALA A 226 -6.81 -1.62 16.58
C ALA A 226 -6.74 -0.41 15.63
N MET A 227 -7.54 0.63 15.90
CA MET A 227 -7.51 1.88 15.13
C MET A 227 -6.18 2.63 15.28
N VAL A 228 -5.60 2.70 16.49
CA VAL A 228 -4.28 3.30 16.75
C VAL A 228 -3.19 2.55 15.98
N ILE A 229 -3.20 1.21 15.99
CA ILE A 229 -2.25 0.39 15.21
C ILE A 229 -2.38 0.66 13.70
N LEU A 230 -3.60 0.75 13.17
CA LEU A 230 -3.81 1.04 11.75
C LEU A 230 -3.41 2.47 11.38
N ALA A 231 -3.60 3.44 12.28
CA ALA A 231 -3.11 4.81 12.10
C ALA A 231 -1.58 4.86 12.08
N CYS A 232 -0.89 4.11 12.95
CA CYS A 232 0.56 3.95 12.92
C CYS A 232 1.04 3.36 11.58
N TRP A 233 0.36 2.33 11.07
CA TRP A 233 0.66 1.77 9.74
C TRP A 233 0.42 2.78 8.61
N GLY A 234 -0.60 3.63 8.72
CA GLY A 234 -0.85 4.74 7.79
C GLY A 234 0.28 5.77 7.77
N ALA A 235 0.76 6.20 8.94
CA ALA A 235 1.89 7.11 9.07
C ALA A 235 3.21 6.50 8.55
N LEU A 236 3.51 5.24 8.91
CA LEU A 236 4.65 4.50 8.36
C LEU A 236 4.55 4.28 6.84
N THR A 237 3.33 4.18 6.32
CA THR A 237 3.09 4.16 4.87
C THR A 237 3.43 5.52 4.26
N PHE A 238 2.98 6.63 4.86
CA PHE A 238 3.30 7.99 4.37
C PHE A 238 4.80 8.28 4.32
N ALA A 239 5.56 7.80 5.32
CA ALA A 239 7.01 7.98 5.44
C ALA A 239 7.85 7.22 4.38
N LEU A 240 7.24 6.38 3.53
CA LEU A 240 7.88 5.76 2.38
C LEU A 240 8.23 6.80 1.31
N GLU A 241 9.53 7.09 1.18
CA GLU A 241 10.07 7.85 0.05
C GLU A 241 9.99 7.03 -1.25
N GLU A 242 10.16 7.67 -2.41
CA GLU A 242 10.32 7.01 -3.71
C GLU A 242 9.13 6.18 -4.22
N VAL A 243 7.94 6.34 -3.63
CA VAL A 243 6.73 5.62 -4.07
C VAL A 243 5.56 6.60 -4.25
N TRP A 244 5.10 6.75 -5.49
CA TRP A 244 4.13 7.79 -5.90
C TRP A 244 2.76 7.75 -5.18
N TRP A 245 2.36 6.61 -4.62
CA TRP A 245 1.03 6.40 -4.03
C TRP A 245 1.00 6.45 -2.50
N THR A 246 2.15 6.28 -1.83
CA THR A 246 2.23 6.01 -0.39
C THR A 246 1.78 7.21 0.45
N ARG A 247 2.20 8.41 0.08
CA ARG A 247 1.77 9.65 0.74
C ARG A 247 0.26 9.88 0.66
N TYR A 248 -0.39 9.55 -0.45
CA TYR A 248 -1.84 9.68 -0.55
C TYR A 248 -2.55 8.65 0.32
N ALA A 249 -2.19 7.36 0.17
CA ALA A 249 -2.83 6.28 0.92
C ALA A 249 -2.62 6.41 2.44
N GLY A 250 -1.37 6.62 2.87
CA GLY A 250 -1.00 6.76 4.28
C GLY A 250 -1.73 7.91 4.97
N ARG A 251 -1.75 9.09 4.34
CA ARG A 251 -2.53 10.23 4.85
C ARG A 251 -4.03 9.94 4.89
N ARG A 252 -4.60 9.40 3.81
CA ARG A 252 -6.05 9.13 3.74
C ARG A 252 -6.52 8.14 4.82
N ILE A 253 -5.70 7.15 5.16
CA ILE A 253 -5.93 6.20 6.27
C ILE A 253 -6.01 6.92 7.61
N VAL A 254 -5.02 7.76 7.91
CA VAL A 254 -4.98 8.53 9.17
C VAL A 254 -6.14 9.52 9.24
N GLU A 255 -6.47 10.19 8.13
CA GLU A 255 -7.65 11.07 8.05
C GLU A 255 -8.97 10.31 8.30
N ASP A 256 -9.13 9.08 7.80
CA ASP A 256 -10.36 8.28 8.00
C ASP A 256 -10.58 7.89 9.46
N LEU A 257 -9.50 7.51 10.14
CA LEU A 257 -9.53 7.08 11.54
C LEU A 257 -9.63 8.27 12.51
N SER A 258 -9.12 9.44 12.12
CA SER A 258 -8.98 10.61 13.00
C SER A 258 -10.30 11.06 13.66
N SER A 259 -11.43 11.04 12.95
CA SER A 259 -12.72 11.45 13.53
C SER A 259 -13.17 10.56 14.70
N ARG A 260 -12.90 9.26 14.65
CA ARG A 260 -13.25 8.30 15.72
C ARG A 260 -12.27 8.36 16.88
N LEU A 261 -11.02 8.73 16.60
CA LEU A 261 -9.92 8.80 17.57
C LEU A 261 -9.95 10.11 18.37
N ASP A 262 -10.21 11.25 17.72
CA ASP A 262 -10.34 12.57 18.36
C ASP A 262 -11.53 12.66 19.34
N GLU A 263 -12.55 11.82 19.17
CA GLU A 263 -13.71 11.75 20.08
C GLU A 263 -13.40 11.04 21.42
N CYS A 264 -12.22 10.42 21.54
CA CYS A 264 -11.83 9.58 22.68
C CYS A 264 -10.63 10.17 23.43
N ASP A 265 -10.76 10.39 24.73
CA ASP A 265 -9.60 10.69 25.59
C ASP A 265 -8.80 9.39 25.80
N THR A 266 -7.63 9.28 25.16
CA THR A 266 -6.86 8.03 25.15
C THR A 266 -5.46 8.12 25.77
N SER A 267 -4.97 6.98 26.25
CA SER A 267 -3.56 6.78 26.61
C SER A 267 -2.59 6.95 25.42
N TRP A 268 -3.09 7.00 24.18
CA TRP A 268 -2.31 7.05 22.94
C TRP A 268 -2.16 8.46 22.35
N ASN A 269 -2.59 9.52 23.05
CA ASN A 269 -2.57 10.90 22.54
C ASN A 269 -1.16 11.40 22.09
N GLU A 270 -0.06 10.80 22.57
CA GLU A 270 1.29 11.08 22.04
C GLU A 270 1.57 10.35 20.72
N VAL A 271 1.14 9.09 20.60
CA VAL A 271 1.26 8.30 19.37
C VAL A 271 0.40 8.88 18.26
N LEU A 272 -0.86 9.23 18.57
CA LEU A 272 -1.79 9.82 17.62
C LEU A 272 -1.28 11.16 17.09
N ARG A 273 -0.72 12.01 17.97
CA ARG A 273 -0.09 13.27 17.56
C ARG A 273 1.07 13.03 16.60
N TRP A 274 1.94 12.07 16.86
CA TRP A 274 3.00 11.69 15.93
C TRP A 274 2.43 11.24 14.58
N CYS A 275 1.40 10.38 14.58
CA CYS A 275 0.74 9.97 13.34
C CYS A 275 0.14 11.14 12.54
N TYR A 276 -0.43 12.14 13.23
CA TYR A 276 -1.01 13.34 12.61
C TYR A 276 0.05 14.31 12.09
N GLU A 277 1.11 14.53 12.87
CA GLU A 277 2.27 15.33 12.48
C GLU A 277 2.94 14.74 11.23
N GLU A 278 3.26 13.44 11.23
CA GLU A 278 3.94 12.74 10.13
C GLU A 278 3.19 12.83 8.79
N VAL A 279 1.85 12.90 8.79
CA VAL A 279 1.03 13.01 7.56
C VAL A 279 0.55 14.45 7.26
N GLY A 280 1.02 15.44 8.03
CA GLY A 280 0.70 16.86 7.84
C GLY A 280 -0.72 17.30 8.25
N ILE A 281 -1.37 16.59 9.19
CA ILE A 281 -2.67 16.98 9.77
C ILE A 281 -2.44 17.84 11.01
N VAL A 282 -2.54 19.16 10.86
CA VAL A 282 -2.26 20.12 11.94
C VAL A 282 -3.52 20.42 12.77
N ASN A 283 -3.35 20.52 14.10
CA ASN A 283 -4.38 20.85 15.11
C ASN A 283 -5.38 19.75 15.48
N ARG A 284 -4.95 18.47 15.53
CA ARG A 284 -5.69 17.39 16.18
C ARG A 284 -4.87 16.77 17.32
N VAL A 285 -5.47 16.65 18.50
CA VAL A 285 -5.16 15.77 19.65
C VAL A 285 -6.44 15.69 20.48
#